data_AF-A0A0B1S0Y7-F1
#
_entry.id   AF-A0A0B1S0Y7-F1
#
_cell.length_a   1.000
_cell.length_b   1.000
_cell.length_c   1.000
_cell.angle_alpha   90.00
_cell.angle_beta   90.00
_cell.angle_gamma   90.00
#
_symmetry.space_group_name_H-M   'P 1'
#
loop_
_entity.id
_entity.type
_entity.pdbx_description
1 polymer ?
#
loop_
_entity_poly.entity_id
_entity_poly.type
_entity_poly.pdbx_seq_one_letter_code
_entity_poly.pdbx_strand_id
1 'polypeptide(L)'
;MDTCVDASELDKYDSLVQLAFAHNSYITQLESMGYRVGYVMAERVSKEAPKLLTELEVVKFICKEFWSTMFGKQVDNLRTNHQGVYVVQDNKFCTLRPLAEGQQFVREAGALVAFPCGAVRGALANLNVNAEVTATVETLPAVKFNIHIAQRT
;
A
#
# COMPACT_ATOMS: atom_id res chain seq x y z
N MET A 1 31.36 39.93 6.02
CA MET A 1 30.39 39.63 4.95
C MET A 1 29.61 38.44 5.44
N ASP A 2 28.61 38.69 6.27
CA ASP A 2 27.78 37.62 6.85
C ASP A 2 26.70 37.28 5.83
N THR A 3 26.86 36.14 5.16
CA THR A 3 25.77 35.55 4.38
C THR A 3 24.79 34.96 5.38
N CYS A 4 23.79 35.75 5.76
CA CYS A 4 22.60 35.25 6.42
C CYS A 4 21.96 34.20 5.50
N VAL A 5 22.17 32.93 5.82
CA VAL A 5 21.50 31.83 5.13
C VAL A 5 20.01 32.03 5.39
N ASP A 6 19.25 32.21 4.31
CA ASP A 6 17.81 32.43 4.38
C ASP A 6 17.15 31.22 5.08
N ALA A 7 16.25 31.49 6.03
CA ALA A 7 15.55 30.46 6.78
C ALA A 7 14.76 29.52 5.84
N SER A 8 14.32 30.04 4.68
CA SER A 8 13.63 29.24 3.66
C SER A 8 14.55 28.21 2.99
N GLU A 9 15.84 28.54 2.82
CA GLU A 9 16.84 27.62 2.31
C GLU A 9 17.18 26.56 3.36
N LEU A 10 17.28 26.92 4.65
CA LEU A 10 17.52 25.93 5.71
C LEU A 10 16.40 24.87 5.79
N ASP A 11 15.14 25.30 5.68
CA ASP A 11 13.95 24.44 5.75
C ASP A 11 13.85 23.48 4.54
N LYS A 12 14.29 23.95 3.38
CA LYS A 12 14.41 23.14 2.16
C LYS A 12 15.48 22.06 2.31
N TYR A 13 16.62 22.37 2.92
CA TYR A 13 17.68 21.38 3.15
C TYR A 13 17.25 20.33 4.19
N ASP A 14 16.55 20.73 5.25
CA ASP A 14 16.01 19.76 6.23
C ASP A 14 14.97 18.84 5.57
N SER A 15 14.10 19.40 4.73
CA SER A 15 13.14 18.63 3.93
C SER A 15 13.82 17.65 2.96
N LEU A 16 14.91 18.06 2.30
CA LEU A 16 15.69 17.19 1.41
C LEU A 16 16.39 16.07 2.18
N VAL A 17 16.89 16.36 3.38
CA VAL A 17 17.53 15.39 4.28
C VAL A 17 16.50 14.37 4.76
N GLN A 18 15.33 14.82 5.22
CA GLN A 18 14.22 13.94 5.60
C GLN A 18 13.73 13.10 4.42
N LEU A 19 13.62 13.67 3.21
CA LEU A 19 13.25 12.96 1.99
C LEU A 19 14.29 11.90 1.61
N ALA A 20 15.59 12.22 1.72
CA ALA A 20 16.68 11.29 1.45
C ALA A 20 16.69 10.11 2.44
N PHE A 21 16.45 10.40 3.73
CA PHE A 21 16.30 9.36 4.75
C PHE A 21 15.02 8.55 4.58
N ALA A 22 13.91 9.16 4.15
CA ALA A 22 12.69 8.45 3.82
C ALA A 22 12.88 7.51 2.62
N HIS A 23 13.60 7.94 1.57
CA HIS A 23 13.89 7.12 0.39
C HIS A 23 14.82 5.93 0.72
N ASN A 24 15.71 6.07 1.71
CA ASN A 24 16.59 5.00 2.19
C ASN A 24 16.08 4.29 3.46
N SER A 25 14.83 4.53 3.85
CA SER A 25 14.21 3.87 5.00
C SER A 25 13.91 2.40 4.66
N TYR A 26 14.08 1.51 5.64
CA TYR A 26 13.71 0.10 5.52
C TYR A 26 12.23 -0.09 5.13
N ILE A 27 11.36 0.88 5.49
CA ILE A 27 9.94 0.88 5.09
C ILE A 27 9.79 0.99 3.58
N THR A 28 10.50 1.92 2.95
CA THR A 28 10.49 2.12 1.49
C THR A 28 11.08 0.92 0.77
N GLN A 29 12.11 0.28 1.34
CA GLN A 29 12.68 -0.96 0.78
C GLN A 29 11.68 -2.12 0.86
N LEU A 30 10.99 -2.29 1.99
CA LEU A 30 9.94 -3.31 2.16
C LEU A 30 8.79 -3.10 1.17
N GLU A 31 8.36 -1.85 0.99
CA GLU A 31 7.35 -1.48 -0.01
C GLU A 31 7.82 -1.83 -1.44
N SER A 32 9.06 -1.46 -1.81
CA SER A 32 9.61 -1.76 -3.13
C SER A 32 9.73 -3.27 -3.40
N MET A 33 10.13 -4.04 -2.38
CA MET A 33 10.12 -5.50 -2.43
C MET A 33 8.69 -6.03 -2.66
N GLY A 34 7.73 -5.51 -1.91
CA GLY A 34 6.31 -5.80 -2.07
C GLY A 34 5.86 -5.54 -3.50
N TYR A 35 6.16 -4.37 -4.05
CA TYR A 35 5.81 -3.97 -5.41
C TYR A 35 6.26 -4.99 -6.45
N ARG A 36 7.53 -5.41 -6.40
CA ARG A 36 8.06 -6.39 -7.35
C ARG A 36 7.37 -7.74 -7.22
N VAL A 37 7.13 -8.21 -5.99
CA VAL A 37 6.42 -9.48 -5.74
C VAL A 37 4.99 -9.40 -6.25
N GLY A 38 4.27 -8.34 -5.90
CA GLY A 38 2.88 -8.12 -6.30
C GLY A 38 2.71 -8.05 -7.81
N TYR A 39 3.63 -7.38 -8.51
CA TYR A 39 3.60 -7.27 -9.97
C TYR A 39 3.70 -8.64 -10.65
N VAL A 40 4.69 -9.45 -10.28
CA VAL A 40 4.88 -10.80 -10.85
C VAL A 40 3.76 -11.75 -10.42
N MET A 41 3.27 -11.60 -9.19
CA MET A 41 2.19 -12.43 -8.68
C MET A 41 0.88 -12.15 -9.44
N ALA A 42 0.56 -10.90 -9.73
CA ALA A 42 -0.63 -10.52 -10.49
C ALA A 42 -0.65 -11.12 -11.90
N GLU A 43 0.49 -11.18 -12.59
CA GLU A 43 0.61 -11.86 -13.89
C GLU A 43 0.20 -13.34 -13.80
N ARG A 44 0.60 -14.03 -12.73
CA ARG A 44 0.24 -15.43 -12.50
C ARG A 44 -1.22 -15.62 -12.14
N VAL A 45 -1.76 -14.80 -11.23
CA VAL A 45 -3.14 -14.93 -10.73
C VAL A 45 -4.15 -14.51 -11.80
N SER A 46 -3.81 -13.53 -12.65
CA SER A 46 -4.72 -13.01 -13.69
C SER A 46 -4.79 -13.89 -14.93
N LYS A 47 -3.94 -14.92 -15.06
CA LYS A 47 -3.86 -15.76 -16.26
C LYS A 47 -5.20 -16.39 -16.66
N GLU A 48 -6.01 -16.81 -15.69
CA GLU A 48 -7.33 -17.42 -15.90
C GLU A 48 -8.48 -16.43 -15.64
N ALA A 49 -8.17 -15.16 -15.35
CA ALA A 49 -9.17 -14.16 -15.05
C ALA A 49 -9.88 -13.71 -16.34
N PRO A 50 -11.20 -13.43 -16.29
CA PRO A 50 -11.87 -12.70 -17.35
C PRO A 50 -11.16 -11.37 -17.63
N LYS A 51 -11.32 -10.84 -18.85
CA LYS A 51 -10.76 -9.52 -19.20
C LYS A 51 -11.24 -8.47 -18.21
N LEU A 52 -10.30 -7.87 -17.48
CA LEU A 52 -10.53 -6.79 -16.55
C LEU A 52 -10.51 -5.48 -17.33
N LEU A 53 -11.69 -4.96 -17.68
CA LEU A 53 -11.83 -3.81 -18.57
C LEU A 53 -11.93 -2.50 -17.80
N THR A 54 -12.44 -2.56 -16.57
CA THR A 54 -12.68 -1.40 -15.73
C THR A 54 -11.83 -1.42 -14.46
N GLU A 55 -11.54 -0.24 -13.92
CA GLU A 55 -10.83 -0.10 -12.64
C GLU A 55 -11.56 -0.82 -11.51
N LEU A 56 -12.89 -0.77 -11.49
CA LEU A 56 -13.70 -1.46 -10.48
C LEU A 56 -13.56 -2.98 -10.58
N GLU A 57 -13.49 -3.55 -11.78
CA GLU A 57 -13.24 -4.98 -11.99
C GLU A 57 -11.84 -5.37 -11.52
N VAL A 58 -10.83 -4.54 -11.82
CA VAL A 58 -9.47 -4.74 -11.32
C VAL A 58 -9.44 -4.74 -9.79
N VAL A 59 -10.06 -3.75 -9.13
CA VAL A 59 -10.09 -3.69 -7.67
C VAL A 59 -10.85 -4.88 -7.07
N LYS A 60 -11.95 -5.32 -7.69
CA LYS A 60 -12.67 -6.53 -7.27
C LYS A 60 -11.79 -7.78 -7.38
N PHE A 61 -11.04 -7.91 -8.47
CA PHE A 61 -10.08 -8.99 -8.67
C PHE A 61 -8.98 -8.97 -7.59
N ILE A 62 -8.46 -7.78 -7.29
CA ILE A 62 -7.46 -7.60 -6.22
C ILE A 62 -8.02 -8.08 -4.88
N CYS A 63 -9.26 -7.70 -4.55
CA CYS A 63 -9.89 -8.02 -3.27
C CYS A 63 -10.28 -9.50 -3.09
N LYS A 64 -10.40 -10.26 -4.19
CA LYS A 64 -10.85 -11.65 -4.14
C LYS A 64 -9.72 -12.61 -4.48
N GLU A 65 -9.32 -12.69 -5.74
CA GLU A 65 -8.40 -13.69 -6.24
C GLU A 65 -6.96 -13.39 -5.80
N PHE A 66 -6.50 -12.15 -6.00
CA PHE A 66 -5.16 -11.76 -5.59
C PHE A 66 -5.00 -11.79 -4.06
N TRP A 67 -5.95 -11.20 -3.31
CA TRP A 67 -5.90 -11.19 -1.84
C TRP A 67 -5.85 -12.60 -1.26
N SER A 68 -6.69 -13.50 -1.77
CA SER A 68 -6.72 -14.89 -1.32
C SER A 68 -5.41 -15.61 -1.61
N THR A 69 -4.82 -15.36 -2.78
CA THR A 69 -3.57 -16.03 -3.15
C THR A 69 -2.38 -15.48 -2.37
N MET A 70 -2.33 -14.17 -2.12
CA MET A 70 -1.20 -13.50 -1.45
C MET A 70 -1.28 -13.59 0.08
N PHE A 71 -2.48 -13.51 0.67
CA PHE A 71 -2.70 -13.36 2.12
C PHE A 71 -3.55 -14.48 2.73
N GLY A 72 -4.01 -15.45 1.92
CA GLY A 72 -4.66 -16.68 2.39
C GLY A 72 -6.14 -16.53 2.78
N LYS A 73 -6.78 -15.39 2.47
CA LYS A 73 -8.22 -15.14 2.68
C LYS A 73 -8.72 -14.07 1.70
N GLN A 74 -10.04 -13.93 1.55
CA GLN A 74 -10.63 -12.74 0.91
C GLN A 74 -10.62 -11.56 1.89
N VAL A 75 -10.74 -10.36 1.35
CA VAL A 75 -10.93 -9.14 2.16
C VAL A 75 -12.25 -9.20 2.92
N ASP A 76 -12.32 -8.58 4.10
CA ASP A 76 -13.55 -8.56 4.90
C ASP A 76 -14.52 -7.48 4.42
N ASN A 77 -13.99 -6.35 3.94
CA ASN A 77 -14.82 -5.25 3.45
C ASN A 77 -14.11 -4.46 2.34
N LEU A 78 -14.88 -3.99 1.36
CA LEU A 78 -14.45 -3.07 0.33
C LEU A 78 -15.42 -1.89 0.30
N ARG A 79 -14.90 -0.67 0.47
CA ARG A 79 -15.64 0.58 0.32
C ARG A 79 -15.05 1.40 -0.82
N THR A 80 -15.87 2.21 -1.48
CA THR A 80 -15.40 3.15 -2.51
C THR A 80 -16.23 4.43 -2.47
N ASN A 81 -15.62 5.55 -2.86
CA ASN A 81 -16.33 6.80 -3.10
C ASN A 81 -16.75 6.98 -4.58
N HIS A 82 -16.56 5.96 -5.42
CA HIS A 82 -16.79 6.01 -6.88
C HIS A 82 -15.99 7.10 -7.63
N GLN A 83 -15.01 7.71 -6.98
CA GLN A 83 -14.14 8.76 -7.51
C GLN A 83 -12.67 8.34 -7.40
N GLY A 84 -12.38 7.07 -7.64
CA GLY A 84 -11.01 6.52 -7.65
C GLY A 84 -10.42 6.23 -6.27
N VAL A 85 -11.18 6.37 -5.17
CA VAL A 85 -10.73 5.99 -3.83
C VAL A 85 -11.43 4.72 -3.37
N TYR A 86 -10.63 3.76 -2.90
CA TYR A 86 -11.09 2.49 -2.36
C TYR A 86 -10.47 2.23 -1.00
N VAL A 87 -11.23 1.65 -0.08
CA VAL A 87 -10.77 1.24 1.23
C VAL A 87 -11.03 -0.25 1.39
N VAL A 88 -9.94 -1.01 1.48
CA VAL A 88 -9.95 -2.46 1.67
C VAL A 88 -9.65 -2.74 3.13
N GLN A 89 -10.54 -3.44 3.81
CA GLN A 89 -10.40 -3.78 5.23
C GLN A 89 -10.13 -5.27 5.40
N ASP A 90 -9.12 -5.60 6.20
CA ASP A 90 -8.84 -6.94 6.70
C ASP A 90 -8.77 -6.90 8.23
N ASN A 91 -9.70 -7.59 8.90
CA ASN A 91 -9.87 -7.58 10.34
C ASN A 91 -8.84 -8.47 11.08
N LYS A 92 -8.22 -9.42 10.39
CA LYS A 92 -7.29 -10.40 10.96
C LYS A 92 -6.12 -10.60 10.04
N PHE A 93 -5.42 -9.50 9.76
CA PHE A 93 -4.45 -9.46 8.69
C PHE A 93 -3.20 -10.28 8.99
N CYS A 94 -2.75 -11.07 8.02
CA CYS A 94 -1.85 -12.20 8.29
C CYS A 94 -0.50 -11.80 8.90
N THR A 95 0.03 -10.62 8.56
CA THR A 95 1.30 -10.11 9.09
C THR A 95 1.18 -9.54 10.51
N LEU A 96 -0.03 -9.16 10.92
CA LEU A 96 -0.30 -8.55 12.23
C LEU A 96 -0.84 -9.55 13.25
N ARG A 97 -1.44 -10.66 12.80
CA ARG A 97 -1.95 -11.75 13.68
C ARG A 97 -0.96 -12.25 14.74
N PRO A 98 0.37 -12.31 14.52
CA PRO A 98 1.29 -12.76 15.57
C PRO A 98 1.46 -11.79 16.74
N LEU A 99 1.05 -10.52 16.59
CA LEU A 99 1.15 -9.50 17.62
C LEU A 99 -0.03 -9.60 18.60
N ALA A 100 0.18 -9.17 19.85
CA ALA A 100 -0.91 -9.08 20.81
C ALA A 100 -1.97 -8.07 20.34
N GLU A 101 -3.24 -8.41 20.51
CA GLU A 101 -4.38 -7.56 20.14
C GLU A 101 -4.41 -6.27 20.97
N GLY A 102 -4.81 -5.16 20.37
CA GLY A 102 -4.84 -3.85 21.02
C GLY A 102 -4.03 -2.78 20.30
N GLN A 103 -3.62 -1.74 21.04
CA GLN A 103 -2.94 -0.56 20.49
C GLN A 103 -1.44 -0.53 20.77
N GLN A 104 -0.93 -1.37 21.67
CA GLN A 104 0.45 -1.33 22.15
C GLN A 104 1.53 -1.46 21.06
N PHE A 105 1.23 -2.11 19.93
CA PHE A 105 2.18 -2.30 18.82
C PHE A 105 1.78 -1.58 17.53
N VAL A 106 0.83 -0.63 17.59
CA VAL A 106 0.35 0.07 16.39
C VAL A 106 1.46 0.85 15.70
N ARG A 107 2.38 1.45 16.47
CA ARG A 107 3.51 2.22 15.94
C ARG A 107 4.46 1.32 15.14
N GLU A 108 4.74 0.13 15.65
CA GLU A 108 5.62 -0.87 15.05
C GLU A 108 4.95 -1.60 13.89
N ALA A 109 3.63 -1.77 13.94
CA ALA A 109 2.83 -2.44 12.92
C ALA A 109 2.89 -1.75 11.54
N GLY A 110 3.18 -0.45 11.49
CA GLY A 110 3.33 0.30 10.24
C GLY A 110 4.36 -0.30 9.29
N ALA A 111 5.48 -0.82 9.81
CA ALA A 111 6.49 -1.47 8.98
C ALA A 111 6.02 -2.83 8.43
N LEU A 112 5.16 -3.55 9.16
CA LEU A 112 4.64 -4.87 8.78
C LEU A 112 3.57 -4.81 7.68
N VAL A 113 3.05 -3.62 7.38
CA VAL A 113 2.08 -3.38 6.30
C VAL A 113 2.71 -2.72 5.07
N ALA A 114 3.97 -2.28 5.15
CA ALA A 114 4.69 -1.66 4.03
C ALA A 114 4.86 -2.62 2.83
N PHE A 115 5.30 -3.86 3.09
CA PHE A 115 5.40 -4.88 2.04
C PHE A 115 4.03 -5.19 1.41
N PRO A 116 2.94 -5.45 2.19
CA PRO A 116 1.59 -5.56 1.64
C PRO A 116 1.11 -4.37 0.80
N CYS A 117 1.38 -3.13 1.23
CA CYS A 117 1.06 -1.94 0.42
C CYS A 117 1.73 -2.00 -0.95
N GLY A 118 3.03 -2.30 -0.97
CA GLY A 118 3.77 -2.49 -2.20
C GLY A 118 3.19 -3.61 -3.06
N ALA A 119 2.88 -4.77 -2.46
CA ALA A 119 2.33 -5.92 -3.19
C ALA A 119 1.01 -5.56 -3.90
N VAL A 120 0.11 -4.86 -3.23
CA VAL A 120 -1.14 -4.39 -3.83
C VAL A 120 -0.86 -3.37 -4.93
N ARG A 121 0.04 -2.40 -4.71
CA ARG A 121 0.41 -1.39 -5.71
C ARG A 121 1.03 -2.01 -6.96
N GLY A 122 1.93 -2.98 -6.80
CA GLY A 122 2.56 -3.71 -7.89
C GLY A 122 1.56 -4.53 -8.70
N ALA A 123 0.61 -5.16 -8.02
CA ALA A 123 -0.46 -5.90 -8.67
C ALA A 123 -1.36 -4.99 -9.51
N LEU A 124 -1.75 -3.84 -8.97
CA LEU A 124 -2.52 -2.82 -9.71
C LEU A 124 -1.75 -2.32 -10.95
N ALA A 125 -0.45 -2.05 -10.80
CA ALA A 125 0.40 -1.60 -11.91
C ALA A 125 0.52 -2.66 -13.02
N ASN A 126 0.62 -3.95 -12.69
CA ASN A 126 0.62 -5.04 -13.66
C ASN A 126 -0.71 -5.11 -14.44
N LEU A 127 -1.81 -4.78 -13.79
CA LEU A 127 -3.16 -4.72 -14.37
C LEU A 127 -3.47 -3.36 -15.02
N ASN A 128 -2.45 -2.54 -15.30
CA ASN A 128 -2.54 -1.22 -15.94
C ASN A 128 -3.36 -0.18 -15.18
N VAL A 129 -3.43 -0.30 -13.85
CA VAL A 129 -4.03 0.68 -12.94
C VAL A 129 -2.91 1.32 -12.11
N ASN A 130 -2.61 2.59 -12.38
CA ASN A 130 -1.66 3.34 -11.56
C ASN A 130 -2.36 3.83 -10.30
N ALA A 131 -1.81 3.51 -9.13
CA ALA A 131 -2.42 3.86 -7.85
C ALA A 131 -1.37 4.08 -6.77
N GLU A 132 -1.74 4.90 -5.79
CA GLU A 132 -1.07 4.98 -4.50
C GLU A 132 -1.77 4.07 -3.50
N VAL A 133 -1.00 3.34 -2.69
CA VAL A 133 -1.53 2.42 -1.68
C VAL A 133 -0.90 2.75 -0.34
N THR A 134 -1.72 3.14 0.63
CA THR A 134 -1.31 3.36 2.02
C THR A 134 -2.07 2.40 2.94
N ALA A 135 -1.55 2.15 4.14
CA ALA A 135 -2.23 1.35 5.14
C ALA A 135 -2.30 2.08 6.48
N THR A 136 -3.45 1.94 7.14
CA THR A 136 -3.66 2.42 8.50
C THR A 136 -4.00 1.25 9.42
N VAL A 137 -3.36 1.21 10.57
CA VAL A 137 -3.60 0.24 11.65
C VAL A 137 -4.06 1.04 12.85
N GLU A 138 -5.34 0.92 13.22
CA GLU A 138 -5.89 1.61 14.40
C GLU A 138 -5.89 0.67 15.63
N THR A 139 -6.14 -0.62 15.41
CA THR A 139 -6.19 -1.64 16.46
C THR A 139 -5.81 -2.99 15.86
N LEU A 140 -4.85 -3.67 16.48
CA LEU A 140 -4.39 -4.97 16.03
C LEU A 140 -5.47 -6.04 16.24
N PRO A 141 -5.63 -6.99 15.30
CA PRO A 141 -4.83 -7.21 14.08
C PRO A 141 -5.47 -6.61 12.80
N ALA A 142 -6.36 -5.64 12.94
CA ALA A 142 -7.10 -5.07 11.81
C ALA A 142 -6.29 -3.99 11.07
N VAL A 143 -6.40 -3.98 9.74
CA VAL A 143 -5.77 -3.00 8.86
C VAL A 143 -6.77 -2.52 7.82
N LYS A 144 -6.63 -1.25 7.44
CA LYS A 144 -7.32 -0.65 6.29
C LYS A 144 -6.29 -0.21 5.27
N PHE A 145 -6.39 -0.73 4.05
CA PHE A 145 -5.60 -0.28 2.91
C PHE A 145 -6.40 0.76 2.13
N ASN A 146 -5.85 1.95 1.96
CA ASN A 146 -6.42 3.01 1.14
C ASN A 146 -5.74 2.99 -0.22
N ILE A 147 -6.52 2.78 -1.27
CA ILE A 147 -6.08 2.72 -2.66
C ILE A 147 -6.63 3.96 -3.35
N HIS A 148 -5.71 4.80 -3.85
CA HIS A 148 -6.02 6.01 -4.59
C HIS A 148 -5.57 5.83 -6.03
N ILE A 149 -6.52 5.66 -6.94
CA ILE A 149 -6.23 5.52 -8.37
C ILE A 149 -5.82 6.89 -8.93
N ALA A 150 -4.69 6.94 -9.62
CA ALA A 150 -4.23 8.13 -10.31
C ALA A 150 -5.12 8.41 -11.53
N GLN A 151 -5.56 9.65 -11.70
CA GLN A 151 -6.33 10.05 -12.88
C GLN A 151 -5.44 9.99 -14.13
N ARG A 152 -5.91 9.33 -15.20
CA ARG A 152 -5.25 9.39 -16.51
C ARG A 152 -5.33 10.82 -17.02
N THR A 153 -4.17 11.47 -17.15
CA THR A 153 -4.03 12.80 -17.78
C THR A 153 -4.01 12.66 -19.30
#